data_AF-A0A1W0W0W4-F1
#
_entry.id   AF-A0A1W0W0W4-F1
#
_cell.length_a   1.000
_cell.length_b   1.000
_cell.length_c   1.000
_cell.angle_alpha   90.00
_cell.angle_beta   90.00
_cell.angle_gamma   90.00
#
_symmetry.space_group_name_H-M   'P 1'
#
loop_
_entity.id
_entity.type
_entity.pdbx_description
1 polymer ?
#
loop_
_entity_poly.entity_id
_entity_poly.type
_entity_poly.pdbx_seq_one_letter_code
_entity_poly.pdbx_strand_id
1 'polypeptide(L)'
;MEKEKDTVGASVHGDGGRPPLGSKPLLVYDHGFDPNGRQTAVSIADMSVHTHVVPELRENNFHVTPHGWVFLNGLGSLRARLWDPRSGESLALPDLEHDLPVSWKCYLSDVPTAPSCVVLLLDMDEPKFLYCRVAGDTHWTTHEYDVGDMNLPPSYAPPTRRVVQQAGAVGGKFYILEKGKLGVIDFSPAPEFSYHDYTPPEPVDGSGCCRSHVAASGGELFEVRIYHKGFTPEVLTVRVYKFDGLAGPTAATLREVADLGDKVLLLSDSNQLVLESASKYGLKGNRIYFMHNVLEEPDGTSSTWITKAWTQCVLAKTI
;
A
#
# COMPACT_ATOMS: atom_id res chain seq x y z
N MET A 1 -0.58 -44.16 -46.54
CA MET A 1 -1.97 -44.49 -46.20
C MET A 1 -1.96 -45.02 -44.78
N GLU A 2 -2.72 -44.55 -43.79
CA GLU A 2 -3.74 -43.51 -43.70
C GLU A 2 -3.95 -43.24 -42.20
N LYS A 3 -4.03 -41.94 -41.87
CA LYS A 3 -4.91 -41.25 -40.89
C LYS A 3 -5.30 -41.89 -39.54
N GLU A 4 -4.85 -41.21 -38.47
CA GLU A 4 -5.64 -40.39 -37.54
C GLU A 4 -7.04 -40.87 -37.12
N LYS A 5 -7.25 -41.02 -35.80
CA LYS A 5 -8.41 -40.40 -35.12
C LYS A 5 -8.19 -40.18 -33.62
N ASP A 6 -8.46 -38.94 -33.24
CA ASP A 6 -8.55 -38.39 -31.89
C ASP A 6 -9.40 -39.20 -30.90
N THR A 7 -9.08 -39.08 -29.62
CA THR A 7 -10.08 -38.59 -28.65
C THR A 7 -9.38 -37.79 -27.54
N VAL A 8 -9.59 -36.48 -27.61
CA VAL A 8 -9.37 -35.51 -26.53
C VAL A 8 -10.26 -35.88 -25.35
N GLY A 9 -9.65 -36.16 -24.20
CA GLY A 9 -10.30 -36.14 -22.90
C GLY A 9 -9.86 -34.90 -22.14
N ALA A 10 -10.63 -33.82 -22.25
CA ALA A 10 -10.44 -32.62 -21.44
C ALA A 10 -10.67 -32.95 -19.96
N SER A 11 -9.65 -32.81 -19.11
CA SER A 11 -9.87 -32.72 -17.67
C SER A 11 -10.08 -31.26 -17.29
N VAL A 12 -11.33 -30.84 -17.35
CA VAL A 12 -11.83 -29.69 -16.59
C VAL A 12 -11.89 -30.14 -15.14
N HIS A 13 -10.89 -29.77 -14.35
CA HIS A 13 -11.05 -29.63 -12.91
C HIS A 13 -10.56 -28.25 -12.53
N GLY A 14 -11.49 -27.29 -12.59
CA GLY A 14 -11.40 -26.12 -11.74
C GLY A 14 -11.47 -26.64 -10.32
N ASP A 15 -10.32 -26.70 -9.65
CA ASP A 15 -10.27 -26.88 -8.22
C ASP A 15 -10.98 -25.66 -7.63
N GLY A 16 -12.14 -25.88 -7.00
CA GLY A 16 -12.85 -24.89 -6.21
C GLY A 16 -12.05 -24.61 -4.94
N GLY A 17 -10.82 -24.13 -5.14
CA GLY A 17 -9.76 -24.04 -4.16
C GLY A 17 -10.18 -23.12 -3.05
N ARG A 18 -10.00 -23.61 -1.82
CA ARG A 18 -10.11 -22.78 -0.62
C ARG A 18 -9.22 -21.53 -0.82
N PRO A 19 -9.69 -20.32 -0.46
CA PRO A 19 -8.90 -19.11 -0.54
C PRO A 19 -7.51 -19.32 0.09
N PRO A 20 -6.42 -18.97 -0.60
CA PRO A 20 -5.06 -19.22 -0.10
C PRO A 20 -4.81 -18.57 1.26
N LEU A 21 -5.46 -17.43 1.54
CA LEU A 21 -5.36 -16.70 2.82
C LEU A 21 -6.72 -16.46 3.51
N GLY A 22 -7.81 -17.13 3.09
CA GLY A 22 -9.14 -16.91 3.68
C GLY A 22 -9.76 -15.55 3.33
N SER A 23 -10.89 -15.22 3.97
CA SER A 23 -11.68 -14.01 3.68
C SER A 23 -11.66 -12.97 4.81
N LYS A 24 -10.96 -13.25 5.92
CA LYS A 24 -10.83 -12.33 7.04
C LYS A 24 -9.63 -11.40 6.83
N PRO A 25 -9.63 -10.18 7.40
CA PRO A 25 -8.45 -9.34 7.45
C PRO A 25 -7.33 -10.03 8.24
N LEU A 26 -6.14 -10.07 7.64
CA LEU A 26 -4.97 -10.73 8.18
C LEU A 26 -3.80 -9.75 8.23
N LEU A 27 -3.01 -9.87 9.29
CA LEU A 27 -1.62 -9.42 9.28
C LEU A 27 -0.76 -10.62 8.85
N VAL A 28 -0.07 -10.49 7.72
CA VAL A 28 0.81 -11.55 7.21
C VAL A 28 2.25 -11.13 7.42
N TYR A 29 2.99 -11.95 8.15
CA TYR A 29 4.43 -11.82 8.35
C TYR A 29 5.15 -12.80 7.45
N ASP A 30 5.99 -12.26 6.57
CA ASP A 30 6.89 -13.05 5.74
C ASP A 30 8.27 -13.12 6.41
N HIS A 31 8.73 -14.34 6.70
CA HIS A 31 10.00 -14.57 7.40
C HIS A 31 11.21 -14.51 6.45
N GLY A 32 11.00 -14.13 5.19
CA GLY A 32 12.03 -14.05 4.17
C GLY A 32 12.60 -15.43 3.81
N PHE A 33 13.92 -15.52 3.68
CA PHE A 33 14.63 -16.73 3.22
C PHE A 33 14.71 -17.87 4.25
N ASP A 34 13.80 -17.93 5.24
CA ASP A 34 13.72 -19.09 6.15
C ASP A 34 13.61 -20.38 5.32
N PRO A 35 14.48 -21.40 5.53
CA PRO A 35 14.43 -22.66 4.81
C PRO A 35 13.08 -23.39 4.88
N ASN A 36 12.24 -23.10 5.88
CA ASN A 36 10.89 -23.63 5.97
C ASN A 36 9.86 -22.87 5.10
N GLY A 37 10.18 -21.64 4.67
CA GLY A 37 9.41 -20.84 3.71
C GLY A 37 7.96 -20.58 4.08
N ARG A 38 7.64 -20.55 5.39
CA ARG A 38 6.28 -20.38 5.88
C ARG A 38 6.03 -18.92 6.25
N GLN A 39 4.87 -18.40 5.91
CA GLN A 39 4.34 -17.12 6.40
C GLN A 39 3.52 -17.34 7.68
N THR A 40 3.59 -16.38 8.60
CA THR A 40 2.70 -16.32 9.76
C THR A 40 1.55 -15.38 9.45
N ALA A 41 0.32 -15.89 9.42
CA ALA A 41 -0.88 -15.10 9.29
C ALA A 41 -1.56 -14.95 10.65
N VAL A 42 -1.84 -13.72 11.06
CA VAL A 42 -2.58 -13.40 12.28
C VAL A 42 -3.92 -12.81 11.88
N SER A 43 -5.02 -13.40 12.32
CA SER A 43 -6.33 -12.79 12.12
C SER A 43 -6.54 -11.65 13.09
N ILE A 44 -6.89 -10.48 12.57
CA ILE A 44 -7.09 -9.28 13.40
C ILE A 44 -8.38 -9.41 14.23
N ALA A 45 -9.34 -10.22 13.78
CA ALA A 45 -10.66 -10.33 14.40
C ALA A 45 -10.65 -11.12 15.72
N ASP A 46 -9.94 -12.24 15.76
CA ASP A 46 -9.91 -13.16 16.90
C ASP A 46 -8.48 -13.41 17.43
N MET A 47 -7.48 -12.72 16.86
CA MET A 47 -6.06 -12.86 17.19
C MET A 47 -5.52 -14.28 17.00
N SER A 48 -6.20 -15.11 16.19
CA SER A 48 -5.72 -16.45 15.87
C SER A 48 -4.44 -16.36 15.03
N VAL A 49 -3.52 -17.29 15.27
CA VAL A 49 -2.24 -17.37 14.55
C VAL A 49 -2.22 -18.66 13.75
N HIS A 50 -1.91 -18.53 12.46
CA HIS A 50 -1.80 -19.64 11.54
C HIS A 50 -0.49 -19.54 10.75
N THR A 51 0.03 -20.69 10.34
CA THR A 51 1.27 -20.76 9.57
C THR A 51 1.02 -21.47 8.26
N HIS A 52 1.24 -20.75 7.16
CA HIS A 52 0.95 -21.20 5.80
C HIS A 52 2.21 -21.15 4.94
N VAL A 53 2.26 -21.94 3.87
CA VAL A 53 3.17 -21.68 2.75
C VAL A 53 2.32 -21.08 1.66
N VAL A 54 2.60 -19.83 1.30
CA VAL A 54 1.92 -19.11 0.21
C VAL A 54 2.91 -18.93 -0.93
N PRO A 55 2.89 -19.80 -1.95
CA PRO A 55 3.85 -19.77 -3.05
C PRO A 55 3.96 -18.39 -3.71
N GLU A 56 2.84 -17.70 -3.85
CA GLU A 56 2.77 -16.36 -4.44
C GLU A 56 3.63 -15.34 -3.69
N LEU A 57 3.67 -15.39 -2.35
CA LEU A 57 4.49 -14.48 -1.55
C LEU A 57 5.95 -14.95 -1.49
N ARG A 58 6.20 -16.25 -1.57
CA ARG A 58 7.54 -16.84 -1.46
C ARG A 58 8.40 -16.64 -2.73
N GLU A 59 7.78 -16.75 -3.90
CA GLU A 59 8.49 -16.84 -5.18
C GLU A 59 8.54 -15.50 -5.93
N ASN A 60 8.01 -14.43 -5.35
CA ASN A 60 7.85 -13.14 -6.00
C ASN A 60 8.28 -11.99 -5.07
N ASN A 61 8.82 -10.93 -5.65
CA ASN A 61 8.74 -9.60 -5.06
C ASN A 61 7.28 -9.19 -5.00
N PHE A 62 6.82 -8.61 -3.88
CA PHE A 62 5.41 -8.28 -3.72
C PHE A 62 5.16 -6.98 -2.97
N HIS A 63 4.00 -6.39 -3.24
CA HIS A 63 3.48 -5.25 -2.47
C HIS A 63 1.96 -5.32 -2.41
N VAL A 64 1.41 -5.15 -1.20
CA VAL A 64 -0.05 -5.14 -1.00
C VAL A 64 -0.60 -3.78 -1.38
N THR A 65 -1.68 -3.76 -2.14
CA THR A 65 -2.34 -2.53 -2.59
C THR A 65 -3.49 -2.16 -1.65
N PRO A 66 -3.91 -0.89 -1.59
CA PRO A 66 -5.06 -0.45 -0.79
C PRO A 66 -6.39 -1.14 -1.13
N HIS A 67 -6.49 -1.85 -2.27
CA HIS A 67 -7.69 -2.60 -2.67
C HIS A 67 -7.68 -4.06 -2.16
N GLY A 68 -6.65 -4.46 -1.41
CA GLY A 68 -6.45 -5.81 -0.90
C GLY A 68 -5.90 -6.81 -1.93
N TRP A 69 -5.62 -6.36 -3.15
CA TRP A 69 -4.87 -7.11 -4.15
C TRP A 69 -3.37 -6.95 -3.91
N VAL A 70 -2.58 -7.89 -4.40
CA VAL A 70 -1.13 -7.91 -4.24
C VAL A 70 -0.48 -7.82 -5.62
N PHE A 71 0.40 -6.85 -5.81
CA PHE A 71 1.29 -6.84 -6.96
C PHE A 71 2.38 -7.89 -6.75
N LEU A 72 2.64 -8.71 -7.76
CA LEU A 72 3.66 -9.74 -7.78
C LEU A 72 4.58 -9.57 -8.97
N ASN A 73 5.88 -9.68 -8.73
CA ASN A 73 6.91 -9.78 -9.75
C ASN A 73 7.84 -10.97 -9.45
N GLY A 74 7.95 -11.92 -10.38
CA GLY A 74 8.69 -13.16 -10.15
C GLY A 74 10.17 -12.92 -9.84
N LEU A 75 10.74 -13.62 -8.86
CA LEU A 75 12.17 -13.51 -8.55
C LEU A 75 13.02 -13.93 -9.76
N GLY A 76 13.87 -13.01 -10.25
CA GLY A 76 14.65 -13.22 -11.48
C GLY A 76 13.81 -13.25 -12.76
N SER A 77 12.59 -12.72 -12.72
CA SER A 77 11.67 -12.62 -13.85
C SER A 77 11.15 -11.19 -13.99
N LEU A 78 10.89 -10.77 -15.22
CA LEU A 78 10.23 -9.50 -15.51
C LEU A 78 8.70 -9.60 -15.52
N ARG A 79 8.14 -10.79 -15.30
CA ARG A 79 6.70 -11.00 -15.28
C ARG A 79 6.06 -10.28 -14.11
N ALA A 80 5.04 -9.48 -14.40
CA ALA A 80 4.25 -8.76 -13.41
C ALA A 80 2.78 -9.18 -13.46
N ARG A 81 2.13 -9.26 -12.30
CA ARG A 81 0.69 -9.54 -12.19
C ARG A 81 0.10 -8.95 -10.92
N LEU A 82 -1.20 -8.73 -10.92
CA LEU A 82 -1.98 -8.51 -9.71
C LEU A 82 -2.61 -9.83 -9.28
N TRP A 83 -2.61 -10.12 -7.99
CA TRP A 83 -3.16 -11.35 -7.40
C TRP A 83 -4.16 -11.00 -6.31
N ASP A 84 -5.33 -11.63 -6.33
CA ASP A 84 -6.32 -11.54 -5.26
C ASP A 84 -6.11 -12.71 -4.27
N PRO A 85 -5.62 -12.47 -3.05
CA PRO A 85 -5.40 -13.53 -2.06
C PRO A 85 -6.70 -14.17 -1.54
N ARG A 86 -7.87 -13.59 -1.83
CA ARG A 86 -9.18 -14.06 -1.37
C ARG A 86 -9.82 -15.03 -2.35
N SER A 87 -9.64 -14.81 -3.66
CA SER A 87 -10.16 -15.70 -4.71
C SER A 87 -9.09 -16.59 -5.32
N GLY A 88 -7.82 -16.22 -5.20
CA GLY A 88 -6.71 -16.84 -5.92
C GLY A 88 -6.58 -16.37 -7.37
N GLU A 89 -7.47 -15.49 -7.84
CA GLU A 89 -7.44 -14.97 -9.20
C GLU A 89 -6.21 -14.09 -9.43
N SER A 90 -5.76 -14.03 -10.69
CA SER A 90 -4.66 -13.17 -11.11
C SER A 90 -5.02 -12.40 -12.37
N LEU A 91 -4.56 -11.16 -12.46
CA LEU A 91 -4.62 -10.33 -13.65
C LEU A 91 -3.19 -10.12 -14.16
N ALA A 92 -2.92 -10.51 -15.39
CA ALA A 92 -1.63 -10.27 -16.01
C ALA A 92 -1.43 -8.77 -16.26
N LEU A 93 -0.24 -8.28 -15.98
CA LEU A 93 0.22 -6.95 -16.37
C LEU A 93 1.26 -7.11 -17.49
N PRO A 94 1.63 -6.02 -18.20
CA PRO A 94 2.80 -6.04 -19.06
C PRO A 94 4.04 -6.52 -18.30
N ASP A 95 4.94 -7.22 -18.98
CA ASP A 95 6.25 -7.53 -18.42
C ASP A 95 7.03 -6.22 -18.19
N LEU A 96 7.75 -6.14 -17.08
CA LEU A 96 8.64 -5.02 -16.80
C LEU A 96 9.79 -5.02 -17.82
N GLU A 97 10.33 -3.84 -18.13
CA GLU A 97 11.50 -3.74 -19.02
C GLU A 97 12.82 -3.96 -18.26
N HIS A 98 12.80 -3.66 -16.97
CA HIS A 98 13.94 -3.75 -16.04
C HIS A 98 13.49 -4.28 -14.69
N ASP A 99 14.44 -4.74 -13.87
CA ASP A 99 14.16 -5.12 -12.50
C ASP A 99 13.53 -3.96 -11.71
N LEU A 100 12.70 -4.30 -10.72
CA LEU A 100 12.10 -3.31 -9.84
C LEU A 100 13.18 -2.50 -9.09
N PRO A 101 12.87 -1.24 -8.73
CA PRO A 101 13.73 -0.48 -7.82
C PRO A 101 13.99 -1.24 -6.52
N VAL A 102 15.08 -0.88 -5.84
CA VAL A 102 15.48 -1.47 -4.55
C VAL A 102 14.42 -1.20 -3.47
N SER A 103 13.89 0.03 -3.45
CA SER A 103 12.81 0.46 -2.56
C SER A 103 11.65 0.99 -3.40
N TRP A 104 10.48 0.35 -3.29
CA TRP A 104 9.32 0.69 -4.11
C TRP A 104 7.99 0.42 -3.39
N LYS A 105 6.93 1.10 -3.84
CA LYS A 105 5.57 0.87 -3.37
C LYS A 105 4.57 0.80 -4.52
N CYS A 106 3.54 -0.04 -4.38
CA CYS A 106 2.50 -0.21 -5.39
C CYS A 106 1.14 0.35 -4.94
N TYR A 107 0.53 1.14 -5.81
CA TYR A 107 -0.81 1.70 -5.64
C TYR A 107 -1.65 1.42 -6.89
N LEU A 108 -2.97 1.34 -6.69
CA LEU A 108 -3.95 1.19 -7.76
C LEU A 108 -4.90 2.38 -7.73
N SER A 109 -5.17 2.98 -8.88
CA SER A 109 -6.05 4.16 -8.95
C SER A 109 -7.53 3.85 -8.69
N ASP A 110 -7.93 2.61 -8.91
CA ASP A 110 -9.30 2.09 -8.73
C ASP A 110 -9.24 0.57 -8.49
N VAL A 111 -10.40 -0.10 -8.47
CA VAL A 111 -10.48 -1.55 -8.44
C VAL A 111 -9.75 -2.14 -9.67
N PRO A 112 -8.91 -3.17 -9.49
CA PRO A 112 -8.11 -3.76 -10.57
C PRO A 112 -8.91 -4.20 -11.81
N THR A 113 -10.20 -4.55 -11.62
CA THR A 113 -11.09 -4.98 -12.71
C THR A 113 -11.65 -3.82 -13.53
N ALA A 114 -11.46 -2.57 -13.10
CA ALA A 114 -11.86 -1.40 -13.86
C ALA A 114 -10.91 -1.19 -15.06
N PRO A 115 -11.43 -0.97 -16.29
CA PRO A 115 -10.59 -0.77 -17.47
C PRO A 115 -9.66 0.44 -17.38
N SER A 116 -10.03 1.45 -16.60
CA SER A 116 -9.25 2.66 -16.35
C SER A 116 -8.29 2.55 -15.16
N CYS A 117 -8.23 1.39 -14.50
CA CYS A 117 -7.36 1.21 -13.34
C CYS A 117 -5.88 1.32 -13.78
N VAL A 118 -5.16 2.23 -13.13
CA VAL A 118 -3.73 2.45 -13.30
C VAL A 118 -3.01 1.77 -12.15
N VAL A 119 -1.98 0.99 -12.48
CA VAL A 119 -0.99 0.48 -11.54
C VAL A 119 0.14 1.48 -11.48
N LEU A 120 0.47 1.96 -10.29
CA LEU A 120 1.53 2.91 -10.02
C LEU A 120 2.59 2.25 -9.13
N LEU A 121 3.82 2.18 -9.61
CA LEU A 121 4.99 1.75 -8.85
C LEU A 121 5.86 2.97 -8.54
N LEU A 122 5.78 3.47 -7.31
CA LEU A 122 6.62 4.56 -6.85
C LEU A 122 8.02 4.04 -6.56
N ASP A 123 9.03 4.67 -7.14
CA ASP A 123 10.41 4.55 -6.68
C ASP A 123 10.55 5.42 -5.43
N MET A 124 11.07 4.83 -4.36
CA MET A 124 11.16 5.48 -3.05
C MET A 124 12.52 6.16 -2.82
N ASP A 125 13.48 5.92 -3.71
CA ASP A 125 14.85 6.44 -3.66
C ASP A 125 15.08 7.53 -4.72
N GLU A 126 14.34 7.48 -5.83
CA GLU A 126 14.44 8.44 -6.95
C GLU A 126 13.08 9.11 -7.24
N PRO A 127 13.05 10.38 -7.69
CA PRO A 127 11.82 11.09 -8.01
C PRO A 127 11.24 10.64 -9.37
N LYS A 128 10.89 9.36 -9.45
CA LYS A 128 10.28 8.73 -10.62
C LYS A 128 9.28 7.66 -10.20
N PHE A 129 8.42 7.27 -11.12
CA PHE A 129 7.54 6.13 -10.96
C PHE A 129 7.33 5.41 -12.28
N LEU A 130 6.95 4.13 -12.20
CA LEU A 130 6.48 3.36 -13.34
C LEU A 130 4.97 3.25 -13.27
N TYR A 131 4.31 3.24 -14.42
CA TYR A 131 2.87 3.00 -14.47
C TYR A 131 2.45 2.24 -15.72
N CYS A 132 1.32 1.55 -15.62
CA CYS A 132 0.56 0.99 -16.73
C CYS A 132 -0.93 0.90 -16.37
N ARG A 133 -1.80 0.82 -17.36
CA ARG A 133 -3.21 0.47 -17.18
C ARG A 133 -3.37 -1.04 -17.15
N VAL A 134 -4.20 -1.52 -16.22
CA VAL A 134 -4.51 -2.96 -16.09
C VAL A 134 -5.11 -3.50 -17.39
N ALA A 135 -5.93 -2.70 -18.07
CA ALA A 135 -6.45 -3.01 -19.40
C ALA A 135 -5.94 -2.00 -20.43
N GLY A 136 -5.33 -2.50 -21.51
CA GLY A 136 -5.04 -1.73 -22.71
C GLY A 136 -3.58 -1.35 -22.93
N ASP A 137 -2.78 -1.21 -21.86
CA ASP A 137 -1.36 -0.94 -22.01
C ASP A 137 -0.58 -2.24 -22.26
N THR A 138 0.46 -2.18 -23.10
CA THR A 138 1.30 -3.33 -23.46
C THR A 138 2.72 -3.23 -22.92
N HIS A 139 3.05 -2.13 -22.24
CA HIS A 139 4.37 -1.83 -21.68
C HIS A 139 4.21 -0.91 -20.47
N TRP A 140 5.25 -0.86 -19.64
CA TRP A 140 5.34 0.09 -18.53
C TRP A 140 5.93 1.41 -19.02
N THR A 141 5.41 2.52 -18.53
CA THR A 141 5.98 3.84 -18.80
C THR A 141 6.65 4.38 -17.54
N THR A 142 7.89 4.85 -17.66
CA THR A 142 8.60 5.57 -16.60
C THR A 142 8.31 7.06 -16.71
N HIS A 143 8.00 7.70 -15.60
CA HIS A 143 7.83 9.14 -15.51
C HIS A 143 8.69 9.71 -14.38
N GLU A 144 9.54 10.68 -14.71
CA GLU A 144 10.29 11.47 -13.73
C GLU A 144 9.47 12.70 -13.32
N TYR A 145 9.55 13.06 -12.04
CA TYR A 145 8.87 14.21 -11.49
C TYR A 145 9.83 15.09 -10.67
N ASP A 146 9.39 16.29 -10.33
CA ASP A 146 10.12 17.21 -9.46
C ASP A 146 9.13 17.81 -8.45
N VAL A 147 9.30 17.42 -7.19
CA VAL A 147 8.53 17.92 -6.04
C VAL A 147 9.42 18.79 -5.12
N GLY A 148 10.50 19.33 -5.69
CA GLY A 148 11.47 20.19 -5.05
C GLY A 148 12.51 19.44 -4.22
N ASP A 149 13.39 20.21 -3.57
CA ASP A 149 14.52 19.66 -2.82
C ASP A 149 14.29 19.61 -1.30
N MET A 150 14.98 18.69 -0.64
CA MET A 150 15.17 18.72 0.80
C MET A 150 16.11 19.88 1.15
N ASN A 151 15.55 20.91 1.77
CA ASN A 151 16.29 22.09 2.20
C ASN A 151 16.97 21.82 3.55
N LEU A 152 18.07 21.06 3.52
CA LEU A 152 19.00 20.98 4.64
C LEU A 152 20.09 22.04 4.48
N PRO A 153 20.63 22.62 5.58
CA PRO A 153 21.75 23.52 5.46
C PRO A 153 22.91 22.79 4.76
N PRO A 154 23.63 23.43 3.82
CA PRO A 154 24.67 22.77 3.02
C PRO A 154 25.79 22.11 3.85
N SER A 155 25.96 22.53 5.11
CA SER A 155 26.91 21.93 6.05
C SER A 155 26.55 20.51 6.51
N TYR A 156 25.29 20.11 6.40
CA TYR A 156 24.81 18.78 6.82
C TYR A 156 24.73 17.80 5.65
N ALA A 157 24.22 18.25 4.50
CA ALA A 157 24.08 17.43 3.30
C ALA A 157 23.95 18.30 2.04
N PRO A 158 24.35 17.79 0.86
CA PRO A 158 24.00 18.41 -0.41
C PRO A 158 22.46 18.40 -0.62
N PRO A 159 21.90 19.33 -1.41
CA PRO A 159 20.50 19.30 -1.80
C PRO A 159 20.17 17.94 -2.42
N THR A 160 19.15 17.29 -1.86
CA THR A 160 18.68 15.98 -2.33
C THR A 160 17.24 16.16 -2.81
N ARG A 161 16.92 15.68 -4.01
CA ARG A 161 15.56 15.75 -4.55
C ARG A 161 14.60 15.03 -3.62
N ARG A 162 13.42 15.60 -3.43
CA ARG A 162 12.37 14.93 -2.65
C ARG A 162 11.75 13.81 -3.46
N VAL A 163 11.37 12.76 -2.74
CA VAL A 163 10.72 11.59 -3.29
C VAL A 163 9.37 11.41 -2.61
N VAL A 164 8.36 11.03 -3.38
CA VAL A 164 7.01 10.75 -2.87
C VAL A 164 7.04 9.47 -2.02
N GLN A 165 6.67 9.58 -0.75
CA GLN A 165 6.77 8.46 0.19
C GLN A 165 5.48 7.63 0.32
N GLN A 166 4.33 8.25 0.03
CA GLN A 166 3.00 7.67 0.18
C GLN A 166 2.02 8.30 -0.80
N ALA A 167 1.04 7.51 -1.24
CA ALA A 167 -0.08 7.99 -2.05
C ALA A 167 -1.40 7.36 -1.59
N GLY A 168 -2.51 8.06 -1.77
CA GLY A 168 -3.86 7.52 -1.67
C GLY A 168 -4.54 7.58 -3.03
N ALA A 169 -5.42 6.63 -3.33
CA ALA A 169 -6.15 6.59 -4.59
C ALA A 169 -7.64 6.87 -4.39
N VAL A 170 -8.16 7.90 -5.07
CA VAL A 170 -9.58 8.26 -5.03
C VAL A 170 -10.05 8.63 -6.43
N GLY A 171 -11.11 7.97 -6.90
CA GLY A 171 -11.76 8.31 -8.17
C GLY A 171 -10.85 8.23 -9.40
N GLY A 172 -9.95 7.24 -9.46
CA GLY A 172 -9.02 7.07 -10.58
C GLY A 172 -7.80 7.99 -10.55
N LYS A 173 -7.64 8.83 -9.51
CA LYS A 173 -6.48 9.71 -9.32
C LYS A 173 -5.68 9.33 -8.10
N PHE A 174 -4.40 9.70 -8.09
CA PHE A 174 -3.53 9.54 -6.92
C PHE A 174 -3.34 10.87 -6.21
N TYR A 175 -3.35 10.83 -4.88
CA TYR A 175 -3.22 11.97 -4.00
C TYR A 175 -2.00 11.78 -3.10
N ILE A 176 -1.14 12.79 -3.07
CA ILE A 176 0.15 12.77 -2.36
C ILE A 176 0.20 13.92 -1.38
N LEU A 177 0.61 13.63 -0.15
CA LEU A 177 0.82 14.67 0.85
C LEU A 177 2.18 15.31 0.67
N GLU A 178 2.16 16.62 0.40
CA GLU A 178 3.32 17.48 0.46
C GLU A 178 3.13 18.55 1.54
N LYS A 179 4.22 19.25 1.88
CA LYS A 179 4.22 20.25 2.96
C LYS A 179 3.29 21.42 2.60
N GLY A 180 2.06 21.38 3.12
CA GLY A 180 1.01 22.39 2.89
C GLY A 180 0.26 22.28 1.57
N LYS A 181 0.52 21.23 0.78
CA LYS A 181 -0.13 20.99 -0.52
C LYS A 181 -0.51 19.54 -0.69
N LEU A 182 -1.68 19.31 -1.26
CA LEU A 182 -2.15 17.99 -1.66
C LEU A 182 -1.90 17.87 -3.17
N GLY A 183 -0.86 17.13 -3.55
CA GLY A 183 -0.56 16.83 -4.94
C GLY A 183 -1.57 15.82 -5.48
N VAL A 184 -1.97 16.01 -6.74
CA VAL A 184 -2.90 15.13 -7.47
C VAL A 184 -2.24 14.71 -8.76
N ILE A 185 -2.18 13.41 -9.01
CA ILE A 185 -1.72 12.83 -10.27
C ILE A 185 -2.93 12.24 -10.98
N ASP A 186 -3.26 12.81 -12.14
CA ASP A 186 -4.30 12.34 -13.06
C ASP A 186 -3.65 11.66 -14.28
N PHE A 187 -4.20 10.54 -14.73
CA PHE A 187 -3.65 9.73 -15.83
C PHE A 187 -4.52 9.80 -17.09
N SER A 188 -4.71 11.02 -17.61
CA SER A 188 -5.68 11.30 -18.69
C SER A 188 -5.07 12.14 -19.83
N PRO A 189 -4.27 11.57 -20.78
CA PRO A 189 -3.85 10.17 -20.93
C PRO A 189 -2.46 9.85 -20.33
N ALA A 190 -1.66 10.88 -20.06
CA ALA A 190 -0.36 10.81 -19.41
C ALA A 190 -0.49 11.39 -17.99
N PRO A 191 0.46 11.12 -17.08
CA PRO A 191 0.45 11.72 -15.74
C PRO A 191 0.51 13.25 -15.81
N GLU A 192 -0.48 13.90 -15.22
CA GLU A 192 -0.52 15.34 -15.02
C GLU A 192 -0.59 15.65 -13.52
N PHE A 193 0.32 16.53 -13.08
CA PHE A 193 0.39 16.98 -11.70
C PHE A 193 -0.40 18.27 -11.50
N SER A 194 -1.26 18.27 -10.50
CA SER A 194 -1.91 19.48 -9.98
C SER A 194 -1.84 19.49 -8.46
N TYR A 195 -2.11 20.64 -7.85
CA TYR A 195 -1.96 20.81 -6.41
C TYR A 195 -3.15 21.58 -5.83
N HIS A 196 -3.67 21.08 -4.72
CA HIS A 196 -4.59 21.83 -3.87
C HIS A 196 -3.84 22.34 -2.65
N ASP A 197 -3.97 23.63 -2.36
CA ASP A 197 -3.57 24.14 -1.05
C ASP A 197 -4.50 23.56 0.02
N TYR A 198 -3.93 23.22 1.18
CA TYR A 198 -4.69 22.90 2.39
C TYR A 198 -3.92 23.40 3.61
N THR A 199 -4.63 23.69 4.70
CA THR A 199 -4.00 24.05 5.97
C THR A 199 -3.65 22.77 6.73
N PRO A 200 -2.36 22.48 7.00
CA PRO A 200 -1.99 21.35 7.82
C PRO A 200 -2.51 21.52 9.26
N PRO A 201 -2.84 20.41 9.94
CA PRO A 201 -3.21 20.46 11.36
C PRO A 201 -2.08 21.04 12.22
N GLU A 202 -2.46 21.74 13.28
CA GLU A 202 -1.52 22.29 14.24
C GLU A 202 -0.68 21.17 14.90
N PRO A 203 0.59 21.44 15.22
CA PRO A 203 1.39 20.53 16.03
C PRO A 203 0.72 20.24 17.38
N VAL A 204 0.97 19.04 17.92
CA VAL A 204 0.46 18.65 19.24
C VAL A 204 1.51 18.96 20.30
N ASP A 205 1.13 19.73 21.32
CA ASP A 205 1.99 20.04 22.45
C ASP A 205 2.53 18.76 23.11
N GLY A 206 3.83 18.75 23.42
CA GLY A 206 4.51 17.59 23.97
C GLY A 206 4.89 16.52 22.95
N SER A 207 4.60 16.72 21.66
CA SER A 207 5.07 15.85 20.56
C SER A 207 6.33 16.42 19.91
N GLY A 208 7.40 15.64 19.85
CA GLY A 208 8.63 16.00 19.12
C GLY A 208 8.73 15.35 17.73
N CYS A 209 8.02 14.24 17.52
CA CYS A 209 7.89 13.60 16.22
C CYS A 209 6.45 13.16 15.92
N CYS A 210 6.12 13.05 14.63
CA CYS A 210 4.82 12.64 14.12
C CYS A 210 5.00 11.82 12.86
N ARG A 211 4.30 10.68 12.77
CA ARG A 211 4.25 9.86 11.57
C ARG A 211 2.89 10.04 10.88
N SER A 212 2.90 10.34 9.59
CA SER A 212 1.70 10.44 8.77
C SER A 212 1.52 9.19 7.91
N HIS A 213 0.26 8.77 7.74
CA HIS A 213 -0.17 7.74 6.81
C HIS A 213 -1.31 8.27 5.93
N VAL A 214 -1.22 8.03 4.62
CA VAL A 214 -2.30 8.30 3.68
C VAL A 214 -3.10 7.02 3.44
N ALA A 215 -4.41 7.06 3.64
CA ALA A 215 -5.27 5.91 3.41
C ALA A 215 -6.51 6.33 2.60
N ALA A 216 -6.91 5.52 1.62
CA ALA A 216 -8.05 5.82 0.77
C ALA A 216 -8.92 4.58 0.54
N SER A 217 -10.23 4.79 0.50
CA SER A 217 -11.23 3.78 0.12
C SER A 217 -12.59 4.45 -0.05
N GLY A 218 -13.46 3.86 -0.88
CA GLY A 218 -14.86 4.28 -0.95
C GLY A 218 -15.08 5.72 -1.44
N GLY A 219 -14.10 6.30 -2.12
CA GLY A 219 -14.12 7.70 -2.52
C GLY A 219 -13.66 8.70 -1.44
N GLU A 220 -13.19 8.21 -0.29
CA GLU A 220 -12.69 9.01 0.82
C GLU A 220 -11.16 8.92 0.92
N LEU A 221 -10.53 10.04 1.28
CA LEU A 221 -9.10 10.14 1.54
C LEU A 221 -8.88 10.60 2.99
N PHE A 222 -8.02 9.88 3.71
CA PHE A 222 -7.67 10.14 5.10
C PHE A 222 -6.17 10.37 5.25
N GLU A 223 -5.82 11.30 6.13
CA GLU A 223 -4.49 11.40 6.74
C GLU A 223 -4.59 10.94 8.20
N VAL A 224 -3.85 9.89 8.55
CA VAL A 224 -3.71 9.46 9.95
C VAL A 224 -2.38 9.94 10.48
N ARG A 225 -2.40 10.69 11.58
CA ARG A 225 -1.21 11.20 12.25
C ARG A 225 -1.02 10.52 13.61
N ILE A 226 0.11 9.85 13.76
CA ILE A 226 0.54 9.21 15.02
C ILE A 226 1.61 10.10 15.64
N TYR A 227 1.25 10.74 16.75
CA TYR A 227 2.10 11.66 17.51
C TYR A 227 2.77 10.90 18.66
N HIS A 228 4.07 11.10 18.87
CA HIS A 228 4.81 10.46 19.94
C HIS A 228 5.29 11.47 20.99
N LYS A 229 5.41 11.05 22.25
CA LYS A 229 5.82 11.91 23.37
C LYS A 229 7.28 12.31 23.20
N GLY A 230 7.54 13.61 23.08
CA GLY A 230 8.88 14.14 22.82
C GLY A 230 9.51 13.44 21.62
N PHE A 231 10.71 12.88 21.80
CA PHE A 231 11.40 12.04 20.82
C PHE A 231 11.46 10.57 21.25
N THR A 232 10.46 10.12 22.02
CA THR A 232 10.36 8.73 22.47
C THR A 232 9.45 7.95 21.51
N PRO A 233 9.55 6.61 21.47
CA PRO A 233 8.61 5.80 20.72
C PRO A 233 7.19 5.82 21.33
N GLU A 234 6.99 6.29 22.57
CA GLU A 234 5.68 6.24 23.22
C GLU A 234 4.63 7.07 22.48
N VAL A 235 3.53 6.44 22.05
CA VAL A 235 2.42 7.13 21.38
C VAL A 235 1.75 8.10 22.35
N LEU A 236 1.79 9.39 22.02
CA LEU A 236 1.06 10.45 22.73
C LEU A 236 -0.41 10.45 22.32
N THR A 237 -0.65 10.59 21.01
CA THR A 237 -2.01 10.54 20.47
C THR A 237 -2.04 10.13 19.01
N VAL A 238 -3.23 9.75 18.53
CA VAL A 238 -3.49 9.47 17.13
C VAL A 238 -4.65 10.36 16.73
N ARG A 239 -4.51 11.07 15.61
CA ARG A 239 -5.58 11.89 15.04
C ARG A 239 -5.83 11.45 13.61
N VAL A 240 -7.09 11.44 13.21
CA VAL A 240 -7.50 11.11 11.85
C VAL A 240 -8.11 12.35 11.24
N TYR A 241 -7.68 12.66 10.03
CA TYR A 241 -8.21 13.75 9.26
C TYR A 241 -8.76 13.21 7.93
N LYS A 242 -9.86 13.79 7.48
CA LYS A 242 -10.46 13.50 6.17
C LYS A 242 -10.31 14.73 5.28
N PHE A 243 -9.90 14.49 4.03
CA PHE A 243 -9.97 15.50 2.98
C PHE A 243 -11.38 15.56 2.39
N ASP A 244 -11.95 16.77 2.37
CA ASP A 244 -13.20 17.07 1.67
C ASP A 244 -12.90 18.01 0.48
N GLY A 245 -13.73 17.94 -0.56
CA GLY A 245 -13.61 18.79 -1.74
C GLY A 245 -12.62 18.32 -2.81
N LEU A 246 -12.19 17.06 -2.78
CA LEU A 246 -11.18 16.47 -3.70
C LEU A 246 -11.52 16.58 -5.20
N ALA A 247 -12.80 16.71 -5.55
CA ALA A 247 -13.27 16.80 -6.93
C ALA A 247 -13.55 18.24 -7.40
N GLY A 248 -13.43 19.22 -6.50
CA GLY A 248 -13.78 20.61 -6.78
C GLY A 248 -12.58 21.46 -7.23
N PRO A 249 -12.82 22.61 -7.89
CA PRO A 249 -11.77 23.58 -8.23
C PRO A 249 -11.25 24.37 -7.01
N THR A 250 -11.85 24.17 -5.83
CA THR A 250 -11.51 24.87 -4.60
C THR A 250 -10.36 24.19 -3.84
N ALA A 251 -9.77 24.90 -2.88
CA ALA A 251 -8.81 24.34 -1.94
C ALA A 251 -9.41 23.10 -1.23
N ALA A 252 -8.59 22.07 -1.04
CA ALA A 252 -9.00 20.89 -0.30
C ALA A 252 -9.05 21.24 1.19
N THR A 253 -10.16 20.91 1.85
CA THR A 253 -10.30 21.16 3.29
C THR A 253 -9.98 19.90 4.07
N LEU A 254 -9.19 20.04 5.12
CA LEU A 254 -8.83 18.94 6.00
C LEU A 254 -9.57 19.08 7.32
N ARG A 255 -10.40 18.09 7.66
CA ARG A 255 -11.17 18.08 8.92
C ARG A 255 -10.78 16.92 9.80
N GLU A 256 -10.71 17.13 11.11
CA GLU A 256 -10.51 16.03 12.06
C GLU A 256 -11.78 15.15 12.15
N VAL A 257 -11.58 13.85 12.30
CA VAL A 257 -12.63 12.84 12.37
C VAL A 257 -12.56 12.17 13.74
N ALA A 258 -13.60 12.38 14.55
CA ALA A 258 -13.73 11.76 15.87
C ALA A 258 -14.34 10.34 15.80
N ASP A 259 -15.05 10.01 14.72
CA ASP A 259 -15.70 8.71 14.58
C ASP A 259 -15.67 8.25 13.11
N LEU A 260 -15.10 7.06 12.89
CA LEU A 260 -15.04 6.39 11.58
C LEU A 260 -16.27 5.51 11.30
N GLY A 261 -17.21 5.40 12.24
CA GLY A 261 -18.39 4.54 12.13
C GLY A 261 -18.00 3.07 12.10
N ASP A 262 -18.56 2.30 11.16
CA ASP A 262 -18.17 0.89 10.97
C ASP A 262 -16.83 0.73 10.22
N LYS A 263 -16.10 1.82 9.92
CA LYS A 263 -14.81 1.70 9.23
C LYS A 263 -13.67 1.38 10.18
N VAL A 264 -12.66 0.72 9.63
CA VAL A 264 -11.39 0.43 10.30
C VAL A 264 -10.23 0.79 9.39
N LEU A 265 -9.20 1.44 9.95
CA LEU A 265 -7.94 1.74 9.28
C LEU A 265 -6.89 0.72 9.69
N LEU A 266 -6.26 0.05 8.73
CA LEU A 266 -5.16 -0.88 8.90
C LEU A 266 -3.91 -0.27 8.30
N LEU A 267 -2.92 0.06 9.14
CA LEU A 267 -1.74 0.82 8.75
C LEU A 267 -0.47 0.01 9.03
N SER A 268 0.39 -0.08 8.03
CA SER A 268 1.79 -0.46 8.16
C SER A 268 2.66 0.50 7.36
N ASP A 269 3.97 0.32 7.46
CA ASP A 269 4.97 1.04 6.68
C ASP A 269 4.79 0.82 5.18
N SER A 270 4.46 -0.43 4.85
CA SER A 270 4.28 -0.95 3.50
C SER A 270 2.86 -0.84 2.96
N ASN A 271 1.83 -0.71 3.78
CA ASN A 271 0.45 -0.74 3.30
C ASN A 271 -0.50 0.12 4.14
N GLN A 272 -1.47 0.73 3.49
CA GLN A 272 -2.54 1.47 4.12
C GLN A 272 -3.86 1.02 3.51
N LEU A 273 -4.71 0.40 4.33
CA LEU A 273 -5.99 -0.15 3.92
C LEU A 273 -7.10 0.43 4.80
N VAL A 274 -8.21 0.78 4.17
CA VAL A 274 -9.45 1.15 4.86
C VAL A 274 -10.47 0.05 4.61
N LEU A 275 -11.00 -0.52 5.69
CA LEU A 275 -12.12 -1.46 5.61
C LEU A 275 -13.42 -0.68 5.83
N GLU A 276 -14.28 -0.66 4.82
CA GLU A 276 -15.57 0.05 4.84
C GLU A 276 -16.59 -0.53 5.84
N SER A 277 -16.49 -1.83 6.13
CA SER A 277 -17.38 -2.52 7.07
C SER A 277 -16.59 -3.49 7.94
N ALA A 278 -16.24 -3.05 9.13
CA ALA A 278 -15.56 -3.82 10.15
C ALA A 278 -16.43 -4.98 10.64
N SER A 279 -17.73 -4.72 10.86
CA SER A 279 -18.69 -5.72 11.33
C SER A 279 -18.78 -6.95 10.43
N LYS A 280 -18.69 -6.77 9.10
CA LYS A 280 -18.63 -7.87 8.11
C LYS A 280 -17.48 -8.85 8.38
N TYR A 281 -16.40 -8.37 8.98
CA TYR A 281 -15.20 -9.15 9.27
C TYR A 281 -15.06 -9.53 10.75
N GLY A 282 -16.09 -9.28 11.57
CA GLY A 282 -16.02 -9.51 13.01
C GLY A 282 -15.12 -8.53 13.75
N LEU A 283 -14.75 -7.42 13.10
CA LEU A 283 -14.00 -6.33 13.72
C LEU A 283 -14.96 -5.33 14.34
N LYS A 284 -14.50 -4.64 15.39
CA LYS A 284 -15.21 -3.47 15.91
C LYS A 284 -14.81 -2.25 15.08
N GLY A 285 -15.81 -1.54 14.54
CA GLY A 285 -15.66 -0.25 13.88
C GLY A 285 -15.05 0.83 14.78
N ASN A 286 -14.75 1.97 14.18
CA ASN A 286 -14.10 3.13 14.81
C ASN A 286 -12.77 2.78 15.48
N ARG A 287 -11.90 2.09 14.73
CA ARG A 287 -10.57 1.68 15.20
C ARG A 287 -9.51 1.86 14.13
N ILE A 288 -8.30 2.09 14.63
CA ILE A 288 -7.07 2.13 13.85
C ILE A 288 -6.18 1.02 14.40
N TYR A 289 -5.72 0.15 13.51
CA TYR A 289 -4.76 -0.90 13.79
C TYR A 289 -3.49 -0.51 13.07
N PHE A 290 -2.40 -0.35 13.80
CA PHE A 290 -1.10 -0.04 13.21
C PHE A 290 0.00 -0.83 13.86
N MET A 291 1.05 -1.11 13.09
CA MET A 291 2.28 -1.68 13.65
C MET A 291 3.07 -0.58 14.35
N HIS A 292 3.44 -0.84 15.59
CA HIS A 292 4.21 0.10 16.39
C HIS A 292 5.58 -0.51 16.69
N ASN A 293 6.54 -0.29 15.79
CA ASN A 293 7.93 -0.66 16.03
C ASN A 293 8.60 0.45 16.86
N VAL A 294 8.99 0.07 18.08
CA VAL A 294 9.55 0.94 19.15
C VAL A 294 11.06 1.17 18.97
N LEU A 295 11.69 0.49 18.02
CA LEU A 295 13.12 0.60 17.71
C LEU A 295 13.25 1.07 16.26
N GLU A 296 14.03 2.12 16.05
CA GLU A 296 14.34 2.77 14.77
C GLU A 296 15.13 1.87 13.80
N GLU A 297 14.71 0.64 13.58
CA GLU A 297 15.09 -0.07 12.36
C GLU A 297 14.00 0.22 11.33
N PRO A 298 14.34 0.84 10.17
CA PRO A 298 13.41 0.96 9.08
C PRO A 298 12.90 -0.44 8.74
N ASP A 299 11.58 -0.63 8.73
CA ASP A 299 10.97 -1.84 8.20
C ASP A 299 11.43 -2.01 6.75
N GLY A 300 12.47 -2.83 6.54
CA GLY A 300 12.88 -3.32 5.24
C GLY A 300 13.39 -2.27 4.24
N THR A 301 14.30 -1.35 4.62
CA THR A 301 15.18 -0.74 3.60
C THR A 301 16.05 -1.84 3.02
N SER A 302 15.75 -2.26 1.79
CA SER A 302 16.47 -3.35 1.16
C SER A 302 17.88 -2.90 0.79
N SER A 303 18.87 -3.60 1.33
CA SER A 303 20.11 -3.94 0.63
C SER A 303 20.87 -4.89 1.54
N THR A 304 20.89 -6.16 1.17
CA THR A 304 21.81 -7.17 1.70
C THR A 304 21.82 -7.39 3.23
N TRP A 305 21.39 -8.60 3.63
CA TRP A 305 21.59 -9.26 4.93
C TRP A 305 20.44 -9.23 5.97
N ILE A 306 19.85 -10.41 6.13
CA ILE A 306 19.55 -11.10 7.40
C ILE A 306 18.38 -10.54 8.23
N THR A 307 17.25 -11.25 8.09
CA THR A 307 16.31 -11.64 9.16
C THR A 307 16.79 -11.33 10.59
N LYS A 308 16.17 -10.35 11.25
CA LYS A 308 16.11 -10.23 12.71
C LYS A 308 14.79 -9.60 13.19
N ALA A 309 13.82 -10.47 13.46
CA ALA A 309 13.24 -10.66 14.79
C ALA A 309 12.41 -9.55 15.50
N TRP A 310 11.18 -9.96 15.90
CA TRP A 310 10.43 -9.65 17.16
C TRP A 310 9.28 -8.60 17.22
N THR A 311 8.13 -9.11 17.72
CA THR A 311 7.03 -8.55 18.57
C THR A 311 6.27 -7.26 18.21
N GLN A 312 4.96 -7.34 17.91
CA GLN A 312 3.85 -7.06 18.86
C GLN A 312 2.46 -7.09 18.21
N CYS A 313 1.47 -7.47 19.02
CA CYS A 313 0.04 -7.34 18.78
C CYS A 313 -0.41 -5.87 18.76
N VAL A 314 -1.52 -5.65 18.06
CA VAL A 314 -2.09 -4.35 17.74
C VAL A 314 -2.49 -3.53 18.98
N LEU A 315 -1.96 -2.31 19.06
CA LEU A 315 -2.53 -1.25 19.88
C LEU A 315 -3.77 -0.68 19.16
N ALA A 316 -4.95 -1.19 19.53
CA ALA A 316 -6.20 -0.63 19.03
C ALA A 316 -6.58 0.60 19.88
N LYS A 317 -6.27 1.81 19.40
CA LYS A 317 -6.82 3.03 20.00
C LYS A 317 -8.27 3.19 19.53
N THR A 318 -9.19 3.31 20.48
CA THR A 318 -10.56 3.78 20.17
C THR A 318 -10.46 5.29 20.10
N ILE A 319 -10.90 5.87 18.97
CA ILE A 319 -10.92 7.33 18.76
C ILE A 319 -11.93 7.95 19.72
#